data_AF-A0A369ZAP6-F1
#
_entry.id   AF-A0A369ZAP6-F1
#
_cell.length_a   1.000
_cell.length_b   1.000
_cell.length_c   1.000
_cell.angle_alpha   90.00
_cell.angle_beta   90.00
_cell.angle_gamma   90.00
#
_symmetry.space_group_name_H-M   'P 1'
#
loop_
_entity.id
_entity.type
_entity.pdbx_description
1 polymer ?
#
loop_
_entity_poly.entity_id
_entity_poly.type
_entity_poly.pdbx_seq_one_letter_code
_entity_poly.pdbx_strand_id
1 'polypeptide(L)'
;KAASGLADLDNSEQTNALTVADAQRLGWVVSASGNDYADSVTNANEVRFNGSNGISVTGETDEHGVRNINVSIAKGNVEGNTTTGVAAGDTNYVTGDQVAKAINESGWKTNVTNATTGLPETKVVTPGTQVDYVNGNGTTANVTLKDGKVAVSYNVNQTTGSVNPNGTATVTDGNAFLNASTVANLVNNSAFNVTTAKVDAFAENQEGKANAAVKAGGNITYTAGKNIAISQNGSNFTFSTTKDIEVDSVTANKRVQIGSGDTAVNLTTDLGALQVADKDGNATQITNVEAGTNVMAFNKEGDQLVQVGDKFYVVDPETNEVDFTKESTPATEEELDELAKAKPALKAYVAYSKAASGLADLDNSEQTNALTVADAQRLGWVVSASGNDYADSVTNANEVRFNGSNGISVTGETDEHGVRNINVSIAKGNV
;
A
#
# COMPACT_ATOMS: atom_id res chain seq x y z
N LYS A 1 -41.39 -64.28 92.50
CA LYS A 1 -42.33 -63.20 92.93
C LYS A 1 -43.59 -63.18 92.08
N ALA A 2 -43.49 -63.22 90.75
CA ALA A 2 -44.65 -63.22 89.84
C ALA A 2 -45.66 -64.38 90.04
N ALA A 3 -45.21 -65.60 90.38
CA ALA A 3 -46.14 -66.70 90.69
C ALA A 3 -46.79 -66.60 92.08
N SER A 4 -46.39 -65.62 92.90
CA SER A 4 -46.88 -65.47 94.27
C SER A 4 -48.32 -65.00 94.27
N GLY A 5 -49.22 -65.79 94.87
CA GLY A 5 -50.65 -65.46 94.93
C GLY A 5 -51.50 -66.14 93.86
N LEU A 6 -50.89 -66.88 92.92
CA LEU A 6 -51.61 -67.83 92.08
C LEU A 6 -51.98 -69.08 92.87
N ALA A 7 -53.06 -69.74 92.47
CA ALA A 7 -53.48 -71.01 93.07
C ALA A 7 -52.45 -72.09 92.76
N ASP A 8 -51.96 -72.77 93.80
CA ASP A 8 -51.04 -73.89 93.69
C ASP A 8 -51.84 -75.20 93.63
N LEU A 9 -52.26 -75.55 92.40
CA LEU A 9 -53.07 -76.74 92.19
C LEU A 9 -52.24 -78.04 92.25
N ASP A 10 -50.94 -77.98 91.97
CA ASP A 10 -50.08 -79.17 91.94
C ASP A 10 -49.86 -79.73 93.35
N ASN A 11 -49.91 -78.87 94.38
CA ASN A 11 -49.84 -79.27 95.78
C ASN A 11 -51.23 -79.41 96.45
N SER A 12 -52.30 -79.49 95.65
CA SER A 12 -53.68 -79.69 96.13
C SER A 12 -54.20 -81.11 95.83
N GLU A 13 -55.15 -81.61 96.65
CA GLU A 13 -55.83 -82.88 96.37
C GLU A 13 -56.83 -82.73 95.21
N GLN A 14 -56.71 -83.58 94.19
CA GLN A 14 -57.47 -83.46 92.94
C GLN A 14 -59.01 -83.54 93.13
N THR A 15 -59.48 -84.13 94.24
CA THR A 15 -60.90 -84.25 94.58
C THR A 15 -61.48 -83.05 95.33
N ASN A 16 -60.67 -82.04 95.65
CA ASN A 16 -61.14 -80.85 96.36
C ASN A 16 -62.08 -80.00 95.47
N ALA A 17 -63.11 -79.43 96.10
CA ALA A 17 -63.99 -78.48 95.44
C ALA A 17 -63.24 -77.15 95.22
N LEU A 18 -63.17 -76.68 93.96
CA LEU A 18 -62.62 -75.37 93.63
C LEU A 18 -63.59 -74.28 94.10
N THR A 19 -63.14 -73.37 94.98
CA THR A 19 -63.97 -72.24 95.42
C THR A 19 -63.86 -71.06 94.46
N VAL A 20 -64.79 -70.11 94.55
CA VAL A 20 -64.73 -68.86 93.77
C VAL A 20 -63.44 -68.07 94.07
N ALA A 21 -62.97 -68.12 95.33
CA ALA A 21 -61.72 -67.46 95.71
C ALA A 21 -60.48 -68.14 95.09
N ASP A 22 -60.53 -69.44 94.85
CA ASP A 22 -59.48 -70.18 94.15
C ASP A 22 -59.52 -69.88 92.65
N ALA A 23 -60.72 -69.83 92.06
CA ALA A 23 -60.91 -69.47 90.66
C ALA A 23 -60.39 -68.05 90.32
N GLN A 24 -60.47 -67.12 91.27
CA GLN A 24 -59.89 -65.76 91.14
C GLN A 24 -58.34 -65.77 91.11
N ARG A 25 -57.70 -66.83 91.60
CA ARG A 25 -56.24 -67.00 91.64
C ARG A 25 -55.72 -67.95 90.56
N LEU A 26 -56.58 -68.49 89.69
CA LEU A 26 -56.14 -69.25 88.53
C LEU A 26 -55.53 -68.30 87.49
N GLY A 27 -54.38 -68.69 86.96
CA GLY A 27 -53.62 -67.87 86.04
C GLY A 27 -52.30 -68.51 85.64
N TRP A 28 -51.47 -67.73 84.95
CA TRP A 28 -50.14 -68.11 84.50
C TRP A 28 -49.18 -66.92 84.63
N VAL A 29 -47.88 -67.16 84.49
CA VAL A 29 -46.87 -66.09 84.56
C VAL A 29 -46.45 -65.68 83.15
N VAL A 30 -46.51 -64.39 82.85
CA VAL A 30 -45.92 -63.79 81.63
C VAL A 30 -44.58 -63.16 81.99
N SER A 31 -43.56 -63.34 81.15
CA SER A 31 -42.23 -62.76 81.37
C SER A 31 -41.54 -62.30 80.08
N ALA A 32 -40.64 -61.33 80.20
CA ALA A 32 -39.76 -60.86 79.14
C ALA A 32 -38.32 -60.83 79.64
N SER A 33 -37.44 -61.62 79.02
CA SER A 33 -36.04 -61.77 79.44
C SER A 33 -35.17 -60.55 79.13
N GLY A 34 -35.61 -59.66 78.23
CA GLY A 34 -34.83 -58.49 77.82
C GLY A 34 -34.77 -57.37 78.86
N ASN A 35 -35.64 -57.40 79.88
CA ASN A 35 -35.70 -56.37 80.93
C ASN A 35 -36.11 -56.95 82.30
N ASP A 36 -35.95 -58.26 82.50
CA ASP A 36 -36.31 -59.00 83.72
C ASP A 36 -37.78 -58.80 84.18
N TYR A 37 -38.69 -58.44 83.27
CA TYR A 37 -40.11 -58.30 83.59
C TYR A 37 -40.76 -59.67 83.78
N ALA A 38 -41.52 -59.83 84.87
CA ALA A 38 -42.39 -60.98 85.08
C ALA A 38 -43.57 -60.62 85.99
N ASP A 39 -44.78 -61.05 85.63
CA ASP A 39 -45.99 -60.82 86.42
C ASP A 39 -47.02 -61.95 86.24
N SER A 40 -47.99 -62.04 87.15
CA SER A 40 -49.11 -63.00 87.06
C SER A 40 -50.24 -62.46 86.19
N VAL A 41 -50.82 -63.32 85.35
CA VAL A 41 -52.03 -63.07 84.57
C VAL A 41 -53.14 -63.98 85.09
N THR A 42 -54.08 -63.42 85.86
CA THR A 42 -55.26 -64.17 86.35
C THR A 42 -56.48 -63.98 85.46
N ASN A 43 -57.57 -64.70 85.73
CA ASN A 43 -58.81 -64.57 84.97
C ASN A 43 -59.25 -63.09 84.83
N ALA A 44 -59.72 -62.72 83.63
CA ALA A 44 -60.10 -61.36 83.22
C ALA A 44 -58.96 -60.31 83.15
N ASN A 45 -57.69 -60.68 83.32
CA ASN A 45 -56.57 -59.79 83.01
C ASN A 45 -56.37 -59.67 81.49
N GLU A 46 -55.81 -58.54 81.05
CA GLU A 46 -55.50 -58.26 79.65
C GLU A 46 -53.99 -58.25 79.41
N VAL A 47 -53.52 -58.97 78.38
CA VAL A 47 -52.14 -58.90 77.90
C VAL A 47 -52.13 -58.15 76.57
N ARG A 48 -51.46 -57.00 76.51
CA ARG A 48 -51.28 -56.23 75.27
C ARG A 48 -49.87 -56.40 74.73
N PHE A 49 -49.77 -56.81 73.47
CA PHE A 49 -48.51 -56.82 72.72
C PHE A 49 -48.39 -55.51 71.94
N ASN A 50 -47.45 -54.66 72.33
CA ASN A 50 -47.24 -53.36 71.70
C ASN A 50 -45.97 -53.39 70.83
N GLY A 51 -46.09 -52.98 69.57
CA GLY A 51 -44.94 -52.72 68.70
C GLY A 51 -44.41 -51.30 68.88
N SER A 52 -43.09 -51.14 68.92
CA SER A 52 -42.41 -49.84 68.92
C SER A 52 -41.22 -49.86 67.97
N ASN A 53 -40.67 -48.69 67.62
CA ASN A 53 -39.46 -48.55 66.78
C ASN A 53 -39.50 -49.33 65.45
N GLY A 54 -40.59 -49.22 64.68
CA GLY A 54 -40.73 -49.84 63.36
C GLY A 54 -41.22 -51.29 63.38
N ILE A 55 -41.50 -51.85 64.57
CA ILE A 55 -42.16 -53.15 64.72
C ILE A 55 -43.68 -52.97 64.70
N SER A 56 -44.36 -53.69 63.80
CA SER A 56 -45.80 -53.84 63.74
C SER A 56 -46.22 -55.13 64.43
N VAL A 57 -47.15 -55.03 65.37
CA VAL A 57 -47.78 -56.17 66.03
C VAL A 57 -49.26 -56.19 65.68
N THR A 58 -49.71 -57.29 65.08
CA THR A 58 -51.12 -57.51 64.72
C THR A 58 -51.61 -58.82 65.30
N GLY A 59 -52.90 -58.89 65.63
CA GLY A 59 -53.53 -60.07 66.20
C GLY A 59 -54.73 -60.51 65.38
N GLU A 60 -54.90 -61.80 65.18
CA GLU A 60 -56.09 -62.39 64.58
C GLU A 60 -56.49 -63.68 65.31
N THR A 61 -57.77 -64.05 65.18
CA THR A 61 -58.27 -65.35 65.59
C THR A 61 -58.57 -66.14 64.34
N ASP A 62 -57.92 -67.29 64.16
CA ASP A 62 -58.20 -68.15 63.02
C ASP A 62 -59.53 -68.91 63.18
N GLU A 63 -59.92 -69.62 62.13
CA GLU A 63 -61.17 -70.40 62.07
C GLU A 63 -61.25 -71.54 63.08
N HIS A 64 -60.14 -71.94 63.70
CA HIS A 64 -60.07 -72.98 64.72
C HIS A 64 -60.02 -72.41 66.15
N GLY A 65 -60.02 -71.08 66.30
CA GLY A 65 -59.88 -70.44 67.59
C GLY A 65 -58.43 -70.42 68.10
N VAL A 66 -57.42 -70.44 67.26
CA VAL A 66 -56.04 -70.12 67.64
C VAL A 66 -55.81 -68.61 67.49
N ARG A 67 -55.08 -68.01 68.44
CA ARG A 67 -54.79 -66.57 68.43
C ARG A 67 -53.38 -66.34 67.90
N ASN A 68 -53.28 -65.79 66.70
CA ASN A 68 -52.01 -65.51 66.04
C ASN A 68 -51.58 -64.08 66.36
N ILE A 69 -50.41 -63.91 66.96
CA ILE A 69 -49.78 -62.61 67.19
C ILE A 69 -48.61 -62.48 66.21
N ASN A 70 -48.83 -61.71 65.15
CA ASN A 70 -47.85 -61.50 64.08
C ASN A 70 -46.99 -60.27 64.42
N VAL A 71 -45.70 -60.50 64.62
CA VAL A 71 -44.69 -59.46 64.86
C VAL A 71 -43.83 -59.31 63.61
N SER A 72 -43.83 -58.13 63.01
CA SER A 72 -43.14 -57.85 61.74
C SER A 72 -42.47 -56.47 61.76
N ILE A 73 -41.51 -56.25 60.86
CA ILE A 73 -40.90 -54.93 60.64
C ILE A 73 -41.64 -54.25 59.49
N ALA A 74 -42.00 -52.98 59.64
CA ALA A 74 -42.52 -52.18 58.53
C ALA A 74 -41.42 -51.98 57.47
N LYS A 75 -41.67 -52.48 56.26
CA LYS A 75 -40.72 -52.35 55.14
C LYS A 75 -40.73 -50.91 54.60
N GLY A 76 -39.55 -50.32 54.53
CA GLY A 76 -39.31 -49.01 53.92
C GLY A 76 -39.13 -49.04 52.41
N ASN A 77 -38.98 -47.85 51.83
CA ASN A 77 -38.67 -47.68 50.42
C ASN A 77 -37.40 -46.86 50.21
N VAL A 78 -36.58 -47.29 49.25
CA VAL A 78 -35.46 -46.51 48.72
C VAL A 78 -35.40 -46.76 47.22
N GLU A 79 -35.33 -45.69 46.45
CA GLU A 79 -35.37 -45.71 44.99
C GLU A 79 -34.28 -44.79 44.43
N GLY A 80 -33.62 -45.26 43.37
CA GLY A 80 -32.71 -44.41 42.61
C GLY A 80 -33.53 -43.46 41.74
N ASN A 81 -33.11 -42.20 41.65
CA ASN A 81 -33.80 -41.22 40.84
C ASN A 81 -32.99 -40.93 39.58
N THR A 82 -33.35 -41.53 38.45
CA THR A 82 -32.69 -41.26 37.15
C THR A 82 -32.99 -39.86 36.61
N THR A 83 -34.00 -39.17 37.16
CA THR A 83 -34.32 -37.79 36.80
C THR A 83 -33.48 -36.79 37.56
N THR A 84 -33.04 -37.05 38.80
CA THR A 84 -32.22 -36.12 39.61
C THR A 84 -30.77 -36.59 39.78
N GLY A 85 -30.51 -37.89 39.63
CA GLY A 85 -29.24 -38.57 39.94
C GLY A 85 -29.12 -39.00 41.41
N VAL A 86 -30.02 -38.57 42.29
CA VAL A 86 -29.90 -38.75 43.75
C VAL A 86 -30.96 -39.71 44.25
N ALA A 87 -30.55 -40.78 44.93
CA ALA A 87 -31.49 -41.70 45.58
C ALA A 87 -32.38 -40.97 46.61
N ALA A 88 -33.63 -41.39 46.69
CA ALA A 88 -34.59 -40.94 47.70
C ALA A 88 -35.17 -42.15 48.44
N GLY A 89 -35.50 -41.98 49.70
CA GLY A 89 -36.10 -43.05 50.50
C GLY A 89 -36.76 -42.52 51.76
N ASP A 90 -37.51 -43.39 52.42
CA ASP A 90 -38.08 -43.13 53.74
C ASP A 90 -37.08 -43.49 54.86
N THR A 91 -37.51 -43.32 56.11
CA THR A 91 -36.68 -43.59 57.30
C THR A 91 -36.83 -45.02 57.83
N ASN A 92 -37.47 -45.92 57.09
CA ASN A 92 -37.78 -47.28 57.53
C ASN A 92 -36.70 -48.28 57.07
N TYR A 93 -36.80 -49.55 57.50
CA TYR A 93 -35.84 -50.58 57.13
C TYR A 93 -36.01 -51.03 55.67
N VAL A 94 -34.93 -51.00 54.90
CA VAL A 94 -34.89 -51.44 53.50
C VAL A 94 -34.05 -52.70 53.36
N THR A 95 -34.35 -53.50 52.32
CA THR A 95 -33.59 -54.71 51.98
C THR A 95 -32.31 -54.39 51.23
N GLY A 96 -31.32 -55.29 51.27
CA GLY A 96 -30.08 -55.15 50.50
C GLY A 96 -30.33 -54.96 49.00
N ASP A 97 -31.33 -55.67 48.46
CA ASP A 97 -31.73 -55.55 47.04
C ASP A 97 -32.25 -54.15 46.70
N GLN A 98 -33.05 -53.54 47.60
CA GLN A 98 -33.55 -52.16 47.39
C GLN A 98 -32.40 -51.16 47.37
N VAL A 99 -31.45 -51.29 48.29
CA VAL A 99 -30.26 -50.41 48.34
C VAL A 99 -29.38 -50.59 47.10
N ALA A 100 -29.10 -51.82 46.70
CA ALA A 100 -28.30 -52.11 45.52
C ALA A 100 -28.95 -51.55 44.24
N LYS A 101 -30.27 -51.72 44.10
CA LYS A 101 -31.04 -51.14 43.00
C LYS A 101 -30.95 -49.62 42.99
N ALA A 102 -31.18 -48.97 44.13
CA ALA A 102 -31.11 -47.51 44.23
C ALA A 102 -29.72 -46.95 43.90
N ILE A 103 -28.64 -47.64 44.31
CA ILE A 103 -27.26 -47.30 43.96
C ILE A 103 -27.03 -47.40 42.45
N ASN A 104 -27.44 -48.51 41.83
CA ASN A 104 -27.23 -48.76 40.41
C ASN A 104 -28.03 -47.81 39.51
N GLU A 105 -29.17 -47.30 39.99
CA GLU A 105 -30.02 -46.33 39.30
C GLU A 105 -29.63 -44.87 39.59
N SER A 106 -28.81 -44.62 40.61
CA SER A 106 -28.32 -43.29 40.98
C SER A 106 -26.99 -42.95 40.29
N GLY A 107 -26.60 -41.68 40.34
CA GLY A 107 -25.38 -41.22 39.69
C GLY A 107 -25.26 -39.70 39.65
N TRP A 108 -24.41 -39.20 38.76
CA TRP A 108 -24.28 -37.76 38.52
C TRP A 108 -24.71 -37.40 37.10
N LYS A 109 -25.15 -36.16 36.89
CA LYS A 109 -25.62 -35.70 35.59
C LYS A 109 -24.52 -35.06 34.78
N THR A 110 -24.53 -35.33 33.48
CA THR A 110 -23.73 -34.63 32.49
C THR A 110 -24.59 -34.22 31.30
N ASN A 111 -24.31 -33.06 30.74
CA ASN A 111 -24.89 -32.65 29.46
C ASN A 111 -23.94 -33.12 28.35
N VAL A 112 -24.46 -33.90 27.42
CA VAL A 112 -23.73 -34.42 26.27
C VAL A 112 -24.37 -33.91 24.99
N THR A 113 -23.60 -33.88 23.90
CA THR A 113 -24.17 -33.71 22.57
C THR A 113 -24.45 -35.10 22.00
N ASN A 114 -25.70 -35.35 21.61
CA ASN A 114 -26.06 -36.64 21.03
C ASN A 114 -25.38 -36.78 19.66
N ALA A 115 -24.56 -37.82 19.47
CA ALA A 115 -23.79 -38.00 18.24
C ALA A 115 -24.65 -38.25 16.99
N THR A 116 -25.91 -38.69 17.15
CA THR A 116 -26.83 -38.95 16.03
C THR A 116 -27.63 -37.70 15.65
N THR A 117 -28.06 -36.89 16.63
CA THR A 117 -28.94 -35.74 16.39
C THR A 117 -28.23 -34.39 16.46
N GLY A 118 -27.03 -34.31 17.03
CA GLY A 118 -26.27 -33.07 17.25
C GLY A 118 -26.85 -32.16 18.34
N LEU A 119 -27.91 -32.58 19.04
CA LEU A 119 -28.57 -31.77 20.07
C LEU A 119 -28.05 -32.09 21.47
N PRO A 120 -28.08 -31.12 22.40
CA PRO A 120 -27.79 -31.37 23.81
C PRO A 120 -28.82 -32.32 24.44
N GLU A 121 -28.35 -33.28 25.24
CA GLU A 121 -29.17 -34.10 26.12
C GLU A 121 -28.49 -34.31 27.47
N THR A 122 -29.26 -34.47 28.53
CA THR A 122 -28.72 -34.79 29.87
C THR A 122 -28.71 -36.31 30.06
N LYS A 123 -27.57 -36.86 30.48
CA LYS A 123 -27.42 -38.28 30.86
C LYS A 123 -27.03 -38.39 32.32
N VAL A 124 -27.51 -39.44 32.98
CA VAL A 124 -27.02 -39.86 34.30
C VAL A 124 -25.90 -40.86 34.11
N VAL A 125 -24.75 -40.59 34.69
CA VAL A 125 -23.61 -41.50 34.78
C VAL A 125 -23.78 -42.33 36.05
N THR A 126 -24.20 -43.57 35.85
CA THR A 126 -24.42 -44.57 36.91
C THR A 126 -23.13 -45.35 37.21
N PRO A 127 -23.06 -46.15 38.28
CA PRO A 127 -21.87 -46.96 38.60
C PRO A 127 -21.38 -47.89 37.47
N GLY A 128 -22.28 -48.33 36.58
CA GLY A 128 -21.92 -49.16 35.42
C GLY A 128 -21.60 -48.38 34.14
N THR A 129 -21.71 -47.04 34.15
CA THR A 129 -21.52 -46.21 32.96
C THR A 129 -20.03 -45.94 32.71
N GLN A 130 -19.54 -46.30 31.52
CA GLN A 130 -18.21 -45.91 31.05
C GLN A 130 -18.20 -44.43 30.59
N VAL A 131 -17.14 -43.71 30.92
CA VAL A 131 -16.89 -42.33 30.46
C VAL A 131 -15.59 -42.31 29.68
N ASP A 132 -15.67 -41.94 28.41
CA ASP A 132 -14.50 -41.85 27.53
C ASP A 132 -13.99 -40.41 27.43
N TYR A 133 -12.69 -40.24 27.62
CA TYR A 133 -11.98 -38.97 27.39
C TYR A 133 -11.26 -39.06 26.06
N VAL A 134 -11.94 -38.63 25.00
CA VAL A 134 -11.46 -38.74 23.62
C VAL A 134 -10.59 -37.54 23.22
N ASN A 135 -9.60 -37.80 22.37
CA ASN A 135 -8.77 -36.76 21.77
C ASN A 135 -9.58 -35.95 20.74
N GLY A 136 -9.42 -34.63 20.76
CA GLY A 136 -9.90 -33.75 19.70
C GLY A 136 -8.84 -33.52 18.63
N ASN A 137 -9.14 -32.70 17.63
CA ASN A 137 -8.13 -32.31 16.65
C ASN A 137 -7.05 -31.44 17.32
N GLY A 138 -5.80 -31.91 17.30
CA GLY A 138 -4.66 -31.23 17.93
C GLY A 138 -4.71 -31.19 19.46
N THR A 139 -5.52 -32.03 20.12
CA THR A 139 -5.49 -32.17 21.58
C THR A 139 -5.31 -33.62 22.00
N THR A 140 -4.63 -33.82 23.12
CA THR A 140 -4.45 -35.15 23.73
C THR A 140 -4.97 -35.12 25.16
N ALA A 141 -5.96 -35.95 25.46
CA ALA A 141 -6.44 -36.14 26.82
C ALA A 141 -5.41 -36.94 27.64
N ASN A 142 -5.09 -36.45 28.84
CA ASN A 142 -4.28 -37.18 29.81
C ASN A 142 -5.17 -37.52 31.01
N VAL A 143 -5.45 -38.80 31.18
CA VAL A 143 -6.26 -39.31 32.29
C VAL A 143 -5.33 -40.09 33.20
N THR A 144 -5.12 -39.61 34.42
CA THR A 144 -4.21 -40.21 35.39
C THR A 144 -4.86 -40.31 36.76
N LEU A 145 -4.43 -41.27 37.58
CA LEU A 145 -4.75 -41.26 39.00
C LEU A 145 -3.70 -40.42 39.73
N LYS A 146 -4.13 -39.35 40.39
CA LYS A 146 -3.28 -38.47 41.18
C LYS A 146 -3.94 -38.21 42.52
N ASP A 147 -3.22 -38.47 43.61
CA ASP A 147 -3.70 -38.28 44.99
C ASP A 147 -5.04 -38.98 45.29
N GLY A 148 -5.23 -40.19 44.73
CA GLY A 148 -6.46 -40.97 44.88
C GLY A 148 -7.66 -40.45 44.07
N LYS A 149 -7.47 -39.46 43.19
CA LYS A 149 -8.49 -38.88 42.32
C LYS A 149 -8.18 -39.12 40.85
N VAL A 150 -9.21 -39.23 40.03
CA VAL A 150 -9.08 -39.17 38.57
C VAL A 150 -8.79 -37.73 38.17
N ALA A 151 -7.58 -37.48 37.67
CA ALA A 151 -7.15 -36.19 37.15
C ALA A 151 -7.16 -36.23 35.62
N VAL A 152 -7.92 -35.32 35.02
CA VAL A 152 -8.06 -35.18 33.57
C VAL A 152 -7.50 -33.82 33.15
N SER A 153 -6.55 -33.82 32.23
CA SER A 153 -6.04 -32.61 31.59
C SER A 153 -6.00 -32.80 30.07
N TYR A 154 -5.93 -31.69 29.33
CA TYR A 154 -5.78 -31.72 27.88
C TYR A 154 -4.48 -31.02 27.51
N ASN A 155 -3.60 -31.73 26.82
CA ASN A 155 -2.48 -31.12 26.13
C ASN A 155 -2.97 -30.59 24.79
N VAL A 156 -2.47 -29.42 24.41
CA VAL A 156 -2.62 -28.89 23.06
C VAL A 156 -1.34 -29.20 22.30
N ASN A 157 -1.47 -29.87 21.17
CA ASN A 157 -0.34 -30.20 20.31
C ASN A 157 0.19 -28.89 19.73
N GLN A 158 1.48 -28.61 19.97
CA GLN A 158 2.13 -27.42 19.44
C GLN A 158 2.95 -27.76 18.19
N THR A 159 2.99 -26.82 17.27
CA THR A 159 3.79 -26.90 16.05
C THR A 159 4.81 -25.76 16.01
N THR A 160 5.71 -25.82 15.05
CA THR A 160 6.65 -24.74 14.75
C THR A 160 6.39 -24.20 13.37
N GLY A 161 6.66 -22.91 13.20
CA GLY A 161 6.66 -22.27 11.90
C GLY A 161 7.99 -21.61 11.61
N SER A 162 8.26 -21.38 10.34
CA SER A 162 9.46 -20.72 9.84
C SER A 162 9.11 -19.77 8.69
N VAL A 163 10.00 -18.83 8.41
CA VAL A 163 9.93 -17.99 7.20
C VAL A 163 10.98 -18.49 6.22
N ASN A 164 10.55 -18.82 5.00
CA ASN A 164 11.42 -19.22 3.90
C ASN A 164 12.29 -18.06 3.42
N PRO A 165 13.42 -18.31 2.72
CA PRO A 165 14.25 -17.25 2.14
C PRO A 165 13.51 -16.29 1.20
N ASN A 166 12.41 -16.75 0.58
CA ASN A 166 11.56 -15.91 -0.27
C ASN A 166 10.56 -15.03 0.52
N GLY A 167 10.58 -15.08 1.86
CA GLY A 167 9.74 -14.29 2.76
C GLY A 167 8.36 -14.89 3.09
N THR A 168 8.03 -16.08 2.57
CA THR A 168 6.76 -16.78 2.90
C THR A 168 6.86 -17.56 4.20
N ALA A 169 5.77 -17.62 4.97
CA ALA A 169 5.70 -18.43 6.18
C ALA A 169 5.26 -19.88 5.88
N THR A 170 5.79 -20.84 6.65
CA THR A 170 5.41 -22.26 6.63
C THR A 170 5.21 -22.79 8.03
N VAL A 171 4.44 -23.87 8.16
CA VAL A 171 4.24 -24.61 9.42
C VAL A 171 4.56 -26.09 9.20
N THR A 172 5.15 -26.73 10.21
CA THR A 172 5.61 -28.14 10.09
C THR A 172 4.44 -29.13 10.09
N ASP A 173 3.50 -28.95 11.01
CA ASP A 173 2.25 -29.73 11.12
C ASP A 173 1.05 -28.78 11.12
N GLY A 174 0.18 -28.92 10.13
CA GLY A 174 -1.01 -28.08 9.95
C GLY A 174 -2.21 -28.47 10.85
N ASN A 175 -2.16 -29.62 11.53
CA ASN A 175 -3.20 -30.05 12.48
C ASN A 175 -2.89 -29.62 13.93
N ALA A 176 -1.70 -29.07 14.18
CA ALA A 176 -1.24 -28.60 15.48
C ALA A 176 -1.21 -27.06 15.56
N PHE A 177 -1.05 -26.52 16.76
CA PHE A 177 -1.26 -25.10 17.04
C PHE A 177 0.04 -24.31 17.21
N LEU A 178 0.06 -23.08 16.68
CA LEU A 178 1.06 -22.07 17.02
C LEU A 178 0.53 -21.22 18.17
N ASN A 179 1.40 -20.85 19.12
CA ASN A 179 1.06 -19.84 20.10
C ASN A 179 1.10 -18.41 19.48
N ALA A 180 0.47 -17.45 20.15
CA ALA A 180 0.35 -16.08 19.68
C ALA A 180 1.70 -15.40 19.41
N SER A 181 2.71 -15.65 20.25
CA SER A 181 4.05 -15.10 20.06
C SER A 181 4.72 -15.63 18.80
N THR A 182 4.55 -16.93 18.49
CA THR A 182 5.07 -17.51 17.24
C THR A 182 4.36 -16.92 16.02
N VAL A 183 3.04 -16.73 16.07
CA VAL A 183 2.29 -16.09 14.98
C VAL A 183 2.78 -14.66 14.74
N ALA A 184 2.92 -13.86 15.81
CA ALA A 184 3.45 -12.49 15.71
C ALA A 184 4.86 -12.48 15.11
N ASN A 185 5.72 -13.41 15.53
CA ASN A 185 7.07 -13.56 14.97
C ASN A 185 7.05 -13.90 13.47
N LEU A 186 6.16 -14.80 13.03
CA LEU A 186 6.02 -15.14 11.61
C LEU A 186 5.54 -13.94 10.79
N VAL A 187 4.52 -13.21 11.27
CA VAL A 187 4.00 -12.01 10.59
C VAL A 187 5.07 -10.93 10.48
N ASN A 188 5.76 -10.63 11.58
CA ASN A 188 6.79 -9.58 11.63
C ASN A 188 8.04 -9.91 10.81
N ASN A 189 8.30 -11.20 10.53
CA ASN A 189 9.46 -11.63 9.75
C ASN A 189 9.13 -12.04 8.32
N SER A 190 7.85 -12.25 8.00
CA SER A 190 7.42 -12.44 6.61
C SER A 190 7.70 -11.18 5.80
N ALA A 191 8.06 -11.35 4.54
CA ALA A 191 8.49 -10.27 3.68
C ALA A 191 8.13 -10.54 2.22
N PHE A 192 8.09 -9.48 1.42
CA PHE A 192 8.20 -9.57 -0.04
C PHE A 192 9.52 -8.94 -0.50
N ASN A 193 10.03 -9.40 -1.63
CA ASN A 193 11.31 -8.91 -2.15
C ASN A 193 11.08 -7.85 -3.22
N VAL A 194 11.75 -6.71 -3.08
CA VAL A 194 11.80 -5.66 -4.10
C VAL A 194 13.16 -5.70 -4.78
N THR A 195 13.14 -5.60 -6.11
CA THR A 195 14.33 -5.46 -6.94
C THR A 195 13.97 -4.67 -8.18
N THR A 196 14.97 -4.20 -8.90
CA THR A 196 14.76 -3.60 -10.23
C THR A 196 15.45 -4.49 -11.27
N ALA A 197 15.11 -4.35 -12.54
CA ALA A 197 15.82 -5.01 -13.64
C ALA A 197 16.32 -3.95 -14.61
N LYS A 198 17.48 -4.18 -15.21
CA LYS A 198 17.98 -3.31 -16.27
C LYS A 198 17.29 -3.70 -17.57
N VAL A 199 16.59 -2.75 -18.18
CA VAL A 199 16.12 -2.83 -19.57
C VAL A 199 16.87 -1.71 -20.29
N ASP A 200 17.72 -2.06 -21.25
CA ASP A 200 18.41 -1.16 -22.18
C ASP A 200 19.12 0.08 -21.60
N ALA A 201 20.26 -0.15 -20.91
CA ALA A 201 21.25 0.87 -20.51
C ALA A 201 20.80 2.02 -19.58
N PHE A 202 19.50 2.24 -19.37
CA PHE A 202 18.96 3.44 -18.69
C PHE A 202 19.14 3.49 -17.16
N ALA A 203 19.71 2.45 -16.56
CA ALA A 203 20.10 2.47 -15.15
C ALA A 203 21.61 2.26 -15.07
N GLU A 204 22.36 3.37 -15.05
CA GLU A 204 23.82 3.38 -14.93
C GLU A 204 24.30 2.88 -13.56
N ASN A 205 23.46 3.01 -12.53
CA ASN A 205 23.83 2.61 -11.18
C ASN A 205 23.10 1.34 -10.72
N GLN A 206 23.87 0.27 -10.52
CA GLN A 206 23.43 -1.06 -10.09
C GLN A 206 24.29 -1.61 -8.94
N GLU A 207 25.12 -0.76 -8.34
CA GLU A 207 26.04 -1.18 -7.29
C GLU A 207 25.26 -1.65 -6.05
N GLY A 208 25.57 -2.85 -5.54
CA GLY A 208 24.92 -3.42 -4.34
C GLY A 208 23.58 -4.13 -4.56
N LYS A 209 23.23 -4.54 -5.79
CA LYS A 209 21.92 -5.12 -6.11
C LYS A 209 21.68 -6.53 -5.54
N ALA A 210 21.28 -6.59 -4.28
CA ALA A 210 20.57 -7.73 -3.72
C ALA A 210 19.06 -7.44 -3.70
N ASN A 211 18.25 -8.50 -3.72
CA ASN A 211 16.84 -8.36 -3.40
C ASN A 211 16.70 -7.75 -1.99
N ALA A 212 15.91 -6.69 -1.87
CA ALA A 212 15.60 -6.09 -0.58
C ALA A 212 14.31 -6.70 -0.03
N ALA A 213 14.39 -7.36 1.12
CA ALA A 213 13.22 -7.90 1.80
C ALA A 213 12.49 -6.79 2.57
N VAL A 214 11.23 -6.55 2.22
CA VAL A 214 10.34 -5.60 2.89
C VAL A 214 9.40 -6.37 3.80
N LYS A 215 9.62 -6.25 5.11
CA LYS A 215 8.83 -6.91 6.16
C LYS A 215 7.54 -6.15 6.47
N ALA A 216 6.66 -6.78 7.24
CA ALA A 216 5.50 -6.10 7.83
C ALA A 216 5.93 -4.84 8.61
N GLY A 217 5.28 -3.71 8.32
CA GLY A 217 5.63 -2.40 8.88
C GLY A 217 6.85 -1.72 8.25
N GLY A 218 7.49 -2.33 7.25
CA GLY A 218 8.57 -1.72 6.47
C GLY A 218 8.05 -0.69 5.46
N ASN A 219 8.95 0.19 5.02
CA ASN A 219 8.67 1.21 4.02
C ASN A 219 9.48 0.95 2.74
N ILE A 220 8.90 1.35 1.60
CA ILE A 220 9.61 1.50 0.33
C ILE A 220 9.65 2.99 0.03
N THR A 221 10.84 3.52 -0.23
CA THR A 221 11.03 4.91 -0.66
C THR A 221 11.35 4.92 -2.14
N TYR A 222 10.51 5.60 -2.93
CA TYR A 222 10.79 5.89 -4.33
C TYR A 222 11.41 7.28 -4.43
N THR A 223 12.70 7.34 -4.73
CA THR A 223 13.41 8.62 -4.92
C THR A 223 13.38 8.99 -6.40
N ALA A 224 12.84 10.16 -6.72
CA ALA A 224 12.88 10.70 -8.07
C ALA A 224 14.25 11.35 -8.35
N GLY A 225 14.89 10.97 -9.45
CA GLY A 225 16.07 11.68 -9.96
C GLY A 225 15.69 12.96 -10.72
N LYS A 226 16.69 13.66 -11.27
CA LYS A 226 16.47 14.84 -12.13
C LYS A 226 15.56 14.47 -13.31
N ASN A 227 14.66 15.38 -13.68
CA ASN A 227 13.65 15.23 -14.74
C ASN A 227 12.54 14.17 -14.52
N ILE A 228 12.52 13.48 -13.37
CA ILE A 228 11.45 12.55 -13.01
C ILE A 228 10.57 13.18 -11.93
N ALA A 229 9.26 13.08 -12.11
CA ALA A 229 8.27 13.43 -11.10
C ALA A 229 7.54 12.16 -10.65
N ILE A 230 7.38 12.02 -9.34
CA ILE A 230 6.62 10.92 -8.72
C ILE A 230 5.54 11.56 -7.86
N SER A 231 4.28 11.26 -8.16
CA SER A 231 3.14 11.65 -7.31
C SER A 231 2.50 10.41 -6.69
N GLN A 232 2.12 10.54 -5.42
CA GLN A 232 1.50 9.46 -4.65
C GLN A 232 0.09 9.87 -4.22
N ASN A 233 -0.88 8.99 -4.47
CA ASN A 233 -2.24 9.10 -3.92
C ASN A 233 -2.62 7.76 -3.28
N GLY A 234 -2.48 7.68 -1.95
CA GLY A 234 -2.61 6.42 -1.21
C GLY A 234 -1.57 5.40 -1.67
N SER A 235 -2.03 4.27 -2.21
CA SER A 235 -1.18 3.19 -2.73
C SER A 235 -0.87 3.30 -4.24
N ASN A 236 -1.41 4.31 -4.93
CA ASN A 236 -1.16 4.54 -6.34
C ASN A 236 -0.02 5.54 -6.53
N PHE A 237 0.96 5.17 -7.35
CA PHE A 237 2.10 6.02 -7.71
C PHE A 237 2.03 6.33 -9.21
N THR A 238 2.13 7.61 -9.57
CA THR A 238 2.24 8.05 -10.95
C THR A 238 3.66 8.54 -11.20
N PHE A 239 4.30 7.97 -12.22
CA PHE A 239 5.62 8.38 -12.68
C PHE A 239 5.46 9.19 -13.97
N SER A 240 6.04 10.38 -14.01
CA SER A 240 6.02 11.24 -15.20
C SER A 240 7.37 11.93 -15.37
N THR A 241 7.55 12.62 -16.49
CA THR A 241 8.61 13.62 -16.61
C THR A 241 8.22 14.87 -15.83
N THR A 242 9.21 15.67 -15.45
CA THR A 242 8.97 17.05 -15.01
C THR A 242 8.44 17.89 -16.17
N LYS A 243 7.80 19.03 -15.84
CA LYS A 243 7.32 20.01 -16.83
C LYS A 243 8.50 20.59 -17.62
N ASP A 244 9.54 21.00 -16.91
CA ASP A 244 10.77 21.54 -17.49
C ASP A 244 11.84 20.46 -17.42
N ILE A 245 12.47 20.18 -18.55
CA ILE A 245 13.50 19.15 -18.70
C ILE A 245 14.84 19.86 -18.85
N GLU A 246 15.78 19.55 -17.98
CA GLU A 246 17.14 20.09 -18.03
C GLU A 246 18.12 18.95 -18.30
N VAL A 247 18.80 19.03 -19.44
CA VAL A 247 19.79 18.05 -19.93
C VAL A 247 20.98 18.79 -20.52
N ASP A 248 22.17 18.20 -20.43
CA ASP A 248 23.38 18.80 -20.99
C ASP A 248 23.41 18.70 -22.52
N SER A 249 22.83 17.64 -23.08
CA SER A 249 22.74 17.46 -24.53
C SER A 249 21.51 16.64 -24.93
N VAL A 250 21.07 16.84 -26.17
CA VAL A 250 19.99 16.06 -26.81
C VAL A 250 20.54 15.42 -28.07
N THR A 251 20.51 14.08 -28.13
CA THR A 251 20.76 13.33 -29.37
C THR A 251 19.43 12.85 -29.95
N ALA A 252 19.02 13.43 -31.08
CA ALA A 252 17.80 13.05 -31.78
C ALA A 252 18.13 12.40 -33.13
N ASN A 253 17.90 11.08 -33.25
CA ASN A 253 18.21 10.33 -34.48
C ASN A 253 17.22 10.54 -35.63
N LYS A 254 16.15 11.31 -35.40
CA LYS A 254 15.11 11.57 -36.40
C LYS A 254 14.77 13.05 -36.48
N ARG A 255 14.28 13.64 -35.39
CA ARG A 255 13.70 14.99 -35.39
C ARG A 255 13.52 15.54 -33.98
N VAL A 256 13.65 16.85 -33.84
CA VAL A 256 13.11 17.62 -32.70
C VAL A 256 11.94 18.48 -33.23
N GLN A 257 10.74 18.31 -32.66
CA GLN A 257 9.61 19.21 -32.96
C GLN A 257 9.54 20.32 -31.95
N ILE A 258 9.27 21.53 -32.41
CA ILE A 258 8.85 22.64 -31.58
C ILE A 258 7.42 23.00 -32.00
N GLY A 259 6.51 23.06 -31.02
CA GLY A 259 5.07 23.28 -31.28
C GLY A 259 4.33 22.05 -31.80
N SER A 260 3.12 22.26 -32.30
CA SER A 260 2.21 21.21 -32.74
C SER A 260 1.22 21.72 -33.79
N GLY A 261 0.67 20.82 -34.62
CA GLY A 261 -0.29 21.20 -35.66
C GLY A 261 0.38 21.96 -36.80
N ASP A 262 -0.34 22.91 -37.39
CA ASP A 262 0.12 23.67 -38.57
C ASP A 262 1.25 24.67 -38.25
N THR A 263 1.51 24.95 -36.98
CA THR A 263 2.61 25.83 -36.52
C THR A 263 3.85 25.05 -36.06
N ALA A 264 3.87 23.73 -36.24
CA ALA A 264 5.01 22.91 -35.85
C ALA A 264 6.24 23.22 -36.72
N VAL A 265 7.39 23.37 -36.06
CA VAL A 265 8.70 23.51 -36.71
C VAL A 265 9.55 22.28 -36.37
N ASN A 266 10.23 21.78 -37.38
CA ASN A 266 11.04 20.58 -37.33
C ASN A 266 12.51 20.94 -37.48
N LEU A 267 13.32 20.53 -36.50
CA LEU A 267 14.77 20.53 -36.59
C LEU A 267 15.22 19.11 -36.93
N THR A 268 15.83 18.96 -38.10
CA THR A 268 16.34 17.68 -38.61
C THR A 268 17.73 17.86 -39.18
N THR A 269 18.38 16.75 -39.52
CA THR A 269 19.67 16.78 -40.23
C THR A 269 19.51 16.13 -41.59
N ASP A 270 20.17 16.72 -42.59
CA ASP A 270 20.28 16.14 -43.92
C ASP A 270 21.66 16.45 -44.49
N LEU A 271 22.35 15.42 -44.97
CA LEU A 271 23.72 15.51 -45.48
C LEU A 271 24.70 16.27 -44.56
N GLY A 272 24.48 16.21 -43.24
CA GLY A 272 25.29 16.88 -42.22
C GLY A 272 24.93 18.35 -41.92
N ALA A 273 23.91 18.91 -42.57
CA ALA A 273 23.41 20.26 -42.32
C ALA A 273 22.13 20.25 -41.46
N LEU A 274 21.89 21.36 -40.73
CA LEU A 274 20.63 21.60 -40.02
C LEU A 274 19.54 21.97 -41.03
N GLN A 275 18.43 21.24 -41.03
CA GLN A 275 17.22 21.62 -41.74
C GLN A 275 16.17 22.17 -40.76
N VAL A 276 15.59 23.31 -41.13
CA VAL A 276 14.45 23.94 -40.46
C VAL A 276 13.24 23.86 -41.40
N ALA A 277 12.26 23.04 -41.03
CA ALA A 277 11.12 22.74 -41.89
C ALA A 277 9.78 22.87 -41.15
N ASP A 278 8.71 23.10 -41.91
CA ASP A 278 7.34 23.00 -41.41
C ASP A 278 6.92 21.53 -41.16
N LYS A 279 5.64 21.31 -40.82
CA LYS A 279 5.09 19.97 -40.59
C LYS A 279 5.15 19.02 -41.80
N ASP A 280 5.19 19.56 -43.02
CA ASP A 280 5.17 18.81 -44.28
C ASP A 280 6.59 18.61 -44.85
N GLY A 281 7.60 19.16 -44.18
CA GLY A 281 9.00 19.08 -44.61
C GLY A 281 9.41 20.18 -45.59
N ASN A 282 8.56 21.19 -45.82
CA ASN A 282 8.94 22.33 -46.65
C ASN A 282 9.80 23.29 -45.83
N ALA A 283 10.72 23.99 -46.51
CA ALA A 283 11.47 25.07 -45.89
C ALA A 283 10.51 26.10 -45.28
N THR A 284 10.83 26.53 -44.06
CA THR A 284 10.05 27.55 -43.35
C THR A 284 10.93 28.72 -42.92
N GLN A 285 10.31 29.81 -42.50
CA GLN A 285 11.03 31.02 -42.11
C GLN A 285 11.75 30.84 -40.77
N ILE A 286 12.95 31.41 -40.66
CA ILE A 286 13.60 31.71 -39.39
C ILE A 286 13.36 33.19 -39.11
N THR A 287 12.58 33.49 -38.07
CA THR A 287 12.21 34.87 -37.72
C THR A 287 12.98 35.33 -36.48
N ASN A 288 12.98 36.64 -36.21
CA ASN A 288 13.66 37.24 -35.05
C ASN A 288 15.18 36.98 -35.06
N VAL A 289 15.76 37.04 -36.26
CA VAL A 289 17.21 37.04 -36.49
C VAL A 289 17.67 38.49 -36.54
N GLU A 290 18.68 38.83 -35.76
CA GLU A 290 19.29 40.16 -35.75
C GLU A 290 20.06 40.42 -37.06
N ALA A 291 20.18 41.69 -37.46
CA ALA A 291 20.96 42.09 -38.61
C ALA A 291 22.41 41.60 -38.47
N GLY A 292 22.89 40.86 -39.46
CA GLY A 292 24.18 40.18 -39.39
C GLY A 292 25.36 41.03 -39.88
N THR A 293 25.07 42.13 -40.59
CA THR A 293 26.10 43.00 -41.16
C THR A 293 26.36 44.21 -40.27
N ASN A 294 27.62 44.57 -40.14
CA ASN A 294 28.01 45.87 -39.62
C ASN A 294 27.67 46.97 -40.64
N VAL A 295 27.64 48.21 -40.17
CA VAL A 295 27.28 49.38 -40.99
C VAL A 295 28.47 50.30 -41.12
N MET A 296 28.72 50.78 -42.34
CA MET A 296 29.75 51.77 -42.62
C MET A 296 29.35 53.13 -42.05
N ALA A 297 30.29 53.81 -41.41
CA ALA A 297 30.18 55.21 -40.99
C ALA A 297 31.54 55.91 -41.18
N PHE A 298 31.62 57.21 -40.93
CA PHE A 298 32.87 57.97 -41.05
C PHE A 298 32.97 59.00 -39.92
N ASN A 299 34.18 59.26 -39.41
CA ASN A 299 34.42 60.31 -38.42
C ASN A 299 34.68 61.69 -39.09
N LYS A 300 34.88 62.73 -38.28
CA LYS A 300 35.10 64.11 -38.75
C LYS A 300 36.47 64.32 -39.40
N GLU A 301 37.40 63.38 -39.18
CA GLU A 301 38.70 63.32 -39.83
C GLU A 301 38.63 62.64 -41.22
N GLY A 302 37.53 61.93 -41.52
CA GLY A 302 37.30 61.18 -42.75
C GLY A 302 37.66 59.69 -42.66
N ASP A 303 38.06 59.19 -41.50
CA ASP A 303 38.37 57.78 -41.34
C ASP A 303 37.08 56.95 -41.36
N GLN A 304 37.10 55.81 -42.05
CA GLN A 304 35.99 54.86 -42.03
C GLN A 304 35.85 54.28 -40.63
N LEU A 305 34.61 54.15 -40.21
CA LEU A 305 34.20 53.52 -38.98
C LEU A 305 33.32 52.33 -39.30
N VAL A 306 33.43 51.31 -38.47
CA VAL A 306 32.48 50.20 -38.43
C VAL A 306 31.74 50.22 -37.10
N GLN A 307 30.43 50.03 -37.14
CA GLN A 307 29.64 49.86 -35.92
C GLN A 307 29.78 48.42 -35.40
N VAL A 308 30.22 48.25 -34.15
CA VAL A 308 30.25 46.95 -33.46
C VAL A 308 29.52 47.10 -32.13
N GLY A 309 28.33 46.51 -32.04
CA GLY A 309 27.39 46.77 -30.95
C GLY A 309 27.00 48.25 -30.89
N ASP A 310 27.18 48.87 -29.72
CA ASP A 310 26.82 50.29 -29.49
C ASP A 310 27.96 51.27 -29.83
N LYS A 311 29.10 50.79 -30.29
CA LYS A 311 30.32 51.58 -30.48
C LYS A 311 30.79 51.60 -31.93
N PHE A 312 31.56 52.64 -32.27
CA PHE A 312 32.19 52.77 -33.58
C PHE A 312 33.71 52.71 -33.44
N TYR A 313 34.35 51.92 -34.30
CA TYR A 313 35.80 51.72 -34.31
C TYR A 313 36.37 52.10 -35.66
N VAL A 314 37.56 52.69 -35.65
CA VAL A 314 38.26 53.11 -36.88
C VAL A 314 38.72 51.89 -37.66
N VAL A 315 38.51 51.89 -38.98
CA VAL A 315 39.07 50.91 -39.92
C VAL A 315 40.43 51.43 -40.39
N ASP A 316 41.45 50.59 -40.29
CA ASP A 316 42.79 50.91 -40.80
C ASP A 316 42.76 50.94 -42.34
N PRO A 317 43.06 52.08 -42.98
CA PRO A 317 42.98 52.20 -44.44
C PRO A 317 44.04 51.39 -45.19
N GLU A 318 45.12 50.94 -44.54
CA GLU A 318 46.17 50.14 -45.17
C GLU A 318 45.81 48.64 -45.19
N THR A 319 45.19 48.14 -44.12
CA THR A 319 44.86 46.72 -43.97
C THR A 319 43.39 46.41 -44.24
N ASN A 320 42.51 47.42 -44.23
CA ASN A 320 41.06 47.29 -44.23
C ASN A 320 40.54 46.46 -43.04
N GLU A 321 41.26 46.45 -41.93
CA GLU A 321 40.88 45.78 -40.69
C GLU A 321 40.46 46.79 -39.62
N VAL A 322 39.57 46.35 -38.72
CA VAL A 322 39.06 47.18 -37.63
C VAL A 322 40.10 47.32 -36.50
N ASP A 323 40.42 48.55 -36.10
CA ASP A 323 41.24 48.83 -34.92
C ASP A 323 40.35 49.00 -33.67
N PHE A 324 40.13 47.90 -32.96
CA PHE A 324 39.34 47.88 -31.72
C PHE A 324 39.93 48.71 -30.56
N THR A 325 41.14 49.25 -30.69
CA THR A 325 41.72 50.16 -29.70
C THR A 325 41.37 51.63 -29.95
N LYS A 326 40.84 51.95 -31.15
CA LYS A 326 40.48 53.30 -31.57
C LYS A 326 38.98 53.45 -31.72
N GLU A 327 38.31 53.71 -30.61
CA GLU A 327 36.91 54.12 -30.59
C GLU A 327 36.77 55.56 -31.13
N SER A 328 35.73 55.82 -31.92
CA SER A 328 35.42 57.14 -32.48
C SER A 328 33.91 57.36 -32.53
N THR A 329 33.49 58.54 -32.99
CA THR A 329 32.08 58.88 -33.17
C THR A 329 31.80 59.21 -34.63
N PRO A 330 30.69 58.73 -35.22
CA PRO A 330 30.27 59.13 -36.55
C PRO A 330 30.12 60.64 -36.64
N ALA A 331 30.61 61.21 -37.73
CA ALA A 331 30.43 62.62 -38.03
C ALA A 331 29.01 62.91 -38.53
N THR A 332 28.53 64.12 -38.29
CA THR A 332 27.36 64.64 -38.99
C THR A 332 27.72 65.07 -40.42
N GLU A 333 26.72 65.24 -41.28
CA GLU A 333 26.95 65.72 -42.65
C GLU A 333 27.64 67.09 -42.67
N GLU A 334 27.33 67.96 -41.71
CA GLU A 334 27.94 69.28 -41.58
C GLU A 334 29.42 69.21 -41.18
N GLU A 335 29.79 68.30 -40.28
CA GLU A 335 31.18 68.10 -39.88
C GLU A 335 32.04 67.61 -41.06
N LEU A 336 31.47 66.73 -41.89
CA LEU A 336 32.09 66.29 -43.13
C LEU A 336 32.20 67.43 -44.16
N ASP A 337 31.21 68.33 -44.25
CA ASP A 337 31.31 69.52 -45.10
C ASP A 337 32.41 70.48 -44.64
N GLU A 338 32.61 70.65 -43.34
CA GLU A 338 33.72 71.45 -42.81
C GLU A 338 35.08 70.82 -43.13
N LEU A 339 35.20 69.48 -43.10
CA LEU A 339 36.40 68.77 -43.56
C LEU A 339 36.70 69.07 -45.04
N ALA A 340 35.68 69.02 -45.90
CA ALA A 340 35.80 69.33 -47.33
C ALA A 340 36.19 70.81 -47.60
N LYS A 341 35.73 71.75 -46.76
CA LYS A 341 36.14 73.18 -46.83
C LYS A 341 37.57 73.38 -46.36
N ALA A 342 37.95 72.77 -45.24
CA ALA A 342 39.28 72.89 -44.65
C ALA A 342 40.36 72.22 -45.52
N LYS A 343 40.01 71.10 -46.18
CA LYS A 343 40.90 70.34 -47.06
C LYS A 343 40.23 70.11 -48.42
N PRO A 344 40.26 71.09 -49.34
CA PRO A 344 39.59 70.99 -50.64
C PRO A 344 40.00 69.79 -51.50
N ALA A 345 41.20 69.24 -51.29
CA ALA A 345 41.68 68.03 -51.96
C ALA A 345 40.89 66.75 -51.59
N LEU A 346 40.18 66.74 -50.45
CA LEU A 346 39.40 65.60 -49.97
C LEU A 346 37.91 65.65 -50.38
N LYS A 347 37.47 66.67 -51.13
CA LYS A 347 36.06 66.86 -51.48
C LYS A 347 35.39 65.62 -52.09
N ALA A 348 36.01 64.99 -53.08
CA ALA A 348 35.49 63.78 -53.71
C ALA A 348 35.41 62.60 -52.73
N TYR A 349 36.38 62.48 -51.83
CA TYR A 349 36.38 61.44 -50.80
C TYR A 349 35.30 61.70 -49.74
N VAL A 350 35.11 62.96 -49.32
CA VAL A 350 34.01 63.34 -48.42
C VAL A 350 32.65 63.03 -49.06
N ALA A 351 32.47 63.30 -50.35
CA ALA A 351 31.26 62.93 -51.07
C ALA A 351 31.05 61.41 -51.03
N TYR A 352 32.10 60.63 -51.28
CA TYR A 352 32.07 59.16 -51.12
C TYR A 352 31.70 58.75 -49.70
N SER A 353 32.31 59.32 -48.66
CA SER A 353 32.04 58.99 -47.26
C SER A 353 30.58 59.23 -46.88
N LYS A 354 30.00 60.36 -47.32
CA LYS A 354 28.58 60.65 -47.11
C LYS A 354 27.69 59.60 -47.78
N ALA A 355 28.01 59.25 -49.03
CA ALA A 355 27.27 58.25 -49.78
C ALA A 355 27.43 56.82 -49.23
N ALA A 356 28.62 56.45 -48.76
CA ALA A 356 28.90 55.11 -48.23
C ALA A 356 28.33 54.92 -46.81
N SER A 357 28.16 56.00 -46.06
CA SER A 357 27.59 55.94 -44.71
C SER A 357 26.20 55.31 -44.72
N GLY A 358 25.99 54.30 -43.86
CA GLY A 358 24.73 53.55 -43.80
C GLY A 358 24.68 52.30 -44.68
N LEU A 359 25.64 52.08 -45.58
CA LEU A 359 25.76 50.82 -46.32
C LEU A 359 26.26 49.69 -45.43
N ALA A 360 25.95 48.45 -45.82
CA ALA A 360 26.44 47.26 -45.13
C ALA A 360 27.95 47.08 -45.40
N ASP A 361 28.71 46.89 -44.32
CA ASP A 361 30.14 46.61 -44.34
C ASP A 361 30.38 45.10 -44.24
N LEU A 362 30.35 44.40 -45.39
CA LEU A 362 30.52 42.94 -45.41
C LEU A 362 31.94 42.49 -45.06
N ASP A 363 32.95 43.30 -45.37
CA ASP A 363 34.35 42.94 -45.17
C ASP A 363 34.71 42.95 -43.68
N ASN A 364 34.15 43.89 -42.94
CA ASN A 364 34.33 44.00 -41.49
C ASN A 364 33.23 43.29 -40.69
N SER A 365 32.42 42.41 -41.31
CA SER A 365 31.39 41.60 -40.65
C SER A 365 31.83 40.15 -40.46
N GLU A 366 31.23 39.45 -39.49
CA GLU A 366 31.43 38.01 -39.33
C GLU A 366 30.81 37.23 -40.51
N GLN A 367 31.65 36.58 -41.33
CA GLN A 367 31.21 35.92 -42.57
C GLN A 367 30.25 34.74 -42.35
N THR A 368 30.17 34.22 -41.13
CA THR A 368 29.24 33.14 -40.75
C THR A 368 27.87 33.65 -40.31
N ASN A 369 27.66 34.97 -40.22
CA ASN A 369 26.37 35.54 -39.87
C ASN A 369 25.34 35.31 -40.98
N ALA A 370 24.07 35.20 -40.57
CA ALA A 370 22.97 35.18 -41.53
C ALA A 370 22.69 36.61 -42.03
N LEU A 371 22.53 36.78 -43.34
CA LEU A 371 22.05 38.03 -43.94
C LEU A 371 20.53 38.13 -43.77
N THR A 372 20.06 39.17 -43.09
CA THR A 372 18.62 39.45 -42.94
C THR A 372 18.10 40.36 -44.06
N VAL A 373 16.78 40.53 -44.13
CA VAL A 373 16.16 41.49 -45.05
C VAL A 373 16.61 42.93 -44.74
N ALA A 374 16.86 43.27 -43.48
CA ALA A 374 17.36 44.60 -43.10
C ALA A 374 18.80 44.84 -43.62
N ASP A 375 19.64 43.80 -43.61
CA ASP A 375 20.98 43.88 -44.21
C ASP A 375 20.89 44.04 -45.72
N ALA A 376 20.02 43.26 -46.39
CA ALA A 376 19.83 43.32 -47.84
C ALA A 376 19.37 44.70 -48.35
N GLN A 377 18.71 45.50 -47.50
CA GLN A 377 18.34 46.90 -47.79
C GLN A 377 19.54 47.85 -47.77
N ARG A 378 20.61 47.51 -47.05
CA ARG A 378 21.86 48.28 -46.94
C ARG A 378 22.94 47.78 -47.88
N LEU A 379 22.76 46.62 -48.52
CA LEU A 379 23.64 46.17 -49.59
C LEU A 379 23.56 47.11 -50.78
N GLY A 380 24.72 47.64 -51.17
CA GLY A 380 24.82 48.62 -52.22
C GLY A 380 26.28 48.98 -52.52
N TRP A 381 26.44 50.00 -53.35
CA TRP A 381 27.73 50.56 -53.74
C TRP A 381 27.58 52.07 -53.97
N VAL A 382 28.69 52.80 -54.00
CA VAL A 382 28.67 54.25 -54.26
C VAL A 382 28.93 54.54 -55.74
N VAL A 383 28.06 55.32 -56.37
CA VAL A 383 28.30 55.92 -57.69
C VAL A 383 28.84 57.33 -57.51
N SER A 384 29.91 57.70 -58.21
CA SER A 384 30.51 59.04 -58.10
C SER A 384 30.96 59.63 -59.44
N ALA A 385 31.03 60.97 -59.51
CA ALA A 385 31.50 61.72 -60.66
C ALA A 385 32.49 62.82 -60.23
N SER A 386 33.71 62.74 -60.75
CA SER A 386 34.82 63.63 -60.38
C SER A 386 34.70 65.06 -60.92
N GLY A 387 33.85 65.30 -61.92
CA GLY A 387 33.68 66.62 -62.53
C GLY A 387 32.90 67.62 -61.68
N ASN A 388 32.16 67.15 -60.67
CA ASN A 388 31.27 67.99 -59.85
C ASN A 388 31.12 67.50 -58.39
N ASP A 389 32.06 66.69 -57.90
CA ASP A 389 32.04 66.13 -56.54
C ASP A 389 30.75 65.37 -56.19
N TYR A 390 30.04 64.82 -57.19
CA TYR A 390 28.83 64.04 -56.95
C TYR A 390 29.19 62.64 -56.46
N ALA A 391 28.53 62.19 -55.40
CA ALA A 391 28.51 60.79 -55.00
C ALA A 391 27.18 60.48 -54.31
N ASP A 392 26.65 59.27 -54.51
CA ASP A 392 25.43 58.80 -53.85
C ASP A 392 25.45 57.26 -53.72
N SER A 393 24.68 56.77 -52.76
CA SER A 393 24.49 55.33 -52.55
C SER A 393 23.53 54.74 -53.58
N VAL A 394 23.87 53.55 -54.08
CA VAL A 394 23.01 52.74 -54.93
C VAL A 394 22.76 51.42 -54.20
N THR A 395 21.59 51.30 -53.57
CA THR A 395 21.16 50.08 -52.90
C THR A 395 20.25 49.24 -53.80
N ASN A 396 19.93 48.02 -53.35
CA ASN A 396 19.06 47.10 -54.09
C ASN A 396 17.74 47.76 -54.53
N ALA A 397 17.38 47.54 -55.79
CA ALA A 397 16.20 48.09 -56.48
C ALA A 397 16.24 49.61 -56.79
N ASN A 398 17.34 50.32 -56.52
CA ASN A 398 17.53 51.69 -57.02
C ASN A 398 17.93 51.72 -58.50
N GLU A 399 17.48 52.75 -59.24
CA GLU A 399 17.83 52.96 -60.66
C GLU A 399 19.02 53.93 -60.77
N VAL A 400 20.04 53.56 -61.55
CA VAL A 400 21.10 54.47 -62.01
C VAL A 400 20.85 54.80 -63.48
N ARG A 401 20.61 56.08 -63.78
CA ARG A 401 20.34 56.55 -65.15
C ARG A 401 21.48 57.41 -65.69
N PHE A 402 22.11 56.93 -66.77
CA PHE A 402 23.15 57.68 -67.49
C PHE A 402 22.52 58.51 -68.62
N ASN A 403 22.76 59.81 -68.63
CA ASN A 403 22.21 60.74 -69.62
C ASN A 403 23.34 61.41 -70.41
N GLY A 404 23.21 61.49 -71.74
CA GLY A 404 24.12 62.23 -72.60
C GLY A 404 23.69 63.69 -72.78
N SER A 405 24.64 64.62 -72.84
CA SER A 405 24.39 66.05 -73.11
C SER A 405 25.46 66.63 -74.04
N ASN A 406 25.22 67.79 -74.66
CA ASN A 406 26.18 68.52 -75.51
C ASN A 406 26.86 67.67 -76.61
N GLY A 407 26.06 66.87 -77.34
CA GLY A 407 26.57 66.02 -78.41
C GLY A 407 27.19 64.70 -77.93
N ILE A 408 27.00 64.30 -76.67
CA ILE A 408 27.32 62.96 -76.18
C ILE A 408 26.08 62.05 -76.27
N SER A 409 26.25 60.86 -76.84
CA SER A 409 25.26 59.78 -76.87
C SER A 409 25.60 58.71 -75.85
N VAL A 410 24.63 58.34 -75.02
CA VAL A 410 24.73 57.21 -74.09
C VAL A 410 23.75 56.14 -74.55
N THR A 411 24.28 54.94 -74.79
CA THR A 411 23.48 53.76 -75.16
C THR A 411 23.80 52.61 -74.22
N GLY A 412 22.82 51.76 -73.95
CA GLY A 412 22.97 50.57 -73.13
C GLY A 412 22.64 49.34 -73.95
N GLU A 413 23.47 48.32 -73.85
CA GLU A 413 23.18 46.98 -74.38
C GLU A 413 23.57 45.92 -73.33
N THR A 414 22.90 44.77 -73.37
CA THR A 414 23.31 43.60 -72.58
C THR A 414 23.85 42.58 -73.54
N ASP A 415 25.09 42.13 -73.31
CA ASP A 415 25.70 41.11 -74.15
C ASP A 415 25.18 39.70 -73.82
N GLU A 416 25.66 38.71 -74.56
CA GLU A 416 25.28 37.31 -74.40
C GLU A 416 25.69 36.68 -73.07
N HIS A 417 26.60 37.31 -72.32
CA HIS A 417 27.04 36.89 -70.99
C HIS A 417 26.30 37.61 -69.87
N GLY A 418 25.35 38.50 -70.20
CA GLY A 418 24.61 39.29 -69.23
C GLY A 418 25.37 40.50 -68.69
N VAL A 419 26.49 40.89 -69.31
CA VAL A 419 27.22 42.11 -68.98
C VAL A 419 26.48 43.30 -69.57
N ARG A 420 26.32 44.35 -68.77
CA ARG A 420 25.62 45.57 -69.18
C ARG A 420 26.66 46.56 -69.67
N ASN A 421 26.72 46.75 -70.98
CA ASN A 421 27.61 47.69 -71.64
C ASN A 421 26.93 49.05 -71.71
N ILE A 422 27.51 50.04 -71.02
CA ILE A 422 27.10 51.45 -71.13
C ILE A 422 28.09 52.15 -72.05
N ASN A 423 27.69 52.33 -73.31
CA ASN A 423 28.51 52.93 -74.35
C ASN A 423 28.29 54.45 -74.38
N VAL A 424 29.35 55.20 -74.07
CA VAL A 424 29.36 56.68 -74.11
C VAL A 424 30.20 57.13 -75.30
N SER A 425 29.61 57.88 -76.23
CA SER A 425 30.26 58.29 -77.48
C SER A 425 29.90 59.72 -77.89
N ILE A 426 30.72 60.35 -78.74
CA ILE A 426 30.38 61.63 -79.35
C ILE A 426 29.43 61.38 -80.53
N ALA A 427 28.29 62.05 -80.55
CA ALA A 427 27.35 62.03 -81.65
C ALA A 427 28.02 62.56 -82.92
N LYS A 428 27.93 61.81 -84.02
CA LYS A 428 28.46 62.26 -85.32
C LYS A 428 27.75 63.55 -85.73
N GLY A 429 28.50 64.63 -85.90
CA GLY A 429 27.98 65.86 -86.49
C GLY A 429 27.69 65.63 -87.97
N ASN A 430 26.51 66.04 -88.44
CA ASN A 430 26.30 66.25 -89.86
C ASN A 430 27.03 67.54 -90.25
N VAL A 431 28.01 67.42 -91.15
CA VAL A 431 28.69 68.56 -91.78
C VAL A 431 27.84 69.11 -92.91
#